data_AF-A0A7Y3S1W9-F1
#
_entry.id   AF-A0A7Y3S1W9-F1
#
_cell.length_a   1.000
_cell.length_b   1.000
_cell.length_c   1.000
_cell.angle_alpha   90.00
_cell.angle_beta   90.00
_cell.angle_gamma   90.00
#
_symmetry.space_group_name_H-M   'P 1'
#
loop_
_entity.id
_entity.type
_entity.pdbx_description
1 polymer ?
#
loop_
_entity_poly.entity_id
_entity_poly.type
_entity_poly.pdbx_seq_one_letter_code
_entity_poly.pdbx_strand_id
1 'polypeptide(L)' 'MDPSIAPASRAAVVTPNDSAIVGARALYIGTAGDVAIAPRRDMDPVIFRNVPAGTILPVHAAIVALRAG' A
#
# COMPACT_ATOMS: atom_id res chain seq x y z
N MET A 1 20.77 -4.05 12.62
CA MET A 1 19.32 -3.76 12.73
C MET A 1 18.61 -4.72 11.79
N ASP A 2 17.53 -5.38 12.24
CA ASP A 2 16.75 -6.25 11.35
C ASP A 2 16.11 -5.40 10.24
N PRO A 3 16.31 -5.69 8.94
CA PRO A 3 15.72 -4.93 7.85
C PRO A 3 14.18 -4.87 7.89
N SER A 4 13.53 -5.82 8.58
CA SER A 4 12.09 -5.88 8.77
C SER A 4 11.53 -4.69 9.56
N ILE A 5 12.34 -4.10 10.46
CA ILE A 5 11.97 -2.96 11.31
C ILE A 5 12.67 -1.65 10.90
N ALA A 6 13.52 -1.67 9.88
CA ALA A 6 14.17 -0.46 9.40
C ALA A 6 13.16 0.53 8.78
N PRO A 7 13.40 1.84 8.86
CA PRO A 7 12.60 2.82 8.12
C PRO A 7 12.68 2.61 6.60
N ALA A 8 11.70 3.12 5.86
CA ALA A 8 11.78 3.18 4.40
C ALA A 8 12.88 4.17 3.98
N SER A 9 13.76 3.76 3.07
CA SER A 9 14.87 4.59 2.54
C SER A 9 14.60 5.14 1.14
N ARG A 10 13.47 4.78 0.53
CA ARG A 10 13.05 5.21 -0.80
C ARG A 10 11.53 5.38 -0.84
N ALA A 11 11.06 6.24 -1.74
CA ALA A 11 9.65 6.43 -2.04
C ALA A 11 9.46 6.52 -3.56
N ALA A 12 8.30 6.10 -4.04
CA ALA A 12 7.87 6.21 -5.42
C ALA A 12 6.36 6.48 -5.45
N VAL A 13 5.89 7.18 -6.48
CA VAL A 13 4.45 7.35 -6.71
C VAL A 13 3.86 5.99 -7.09
N VAL A 14 2.74 5.64 -6.46
CA VAL A 14 2.00 4.43 -6.77
C VAL A 14 0.74 4.84 -7.53
N THR A 15 0.60 4.33 -8.75
CA THR A 15 -0.67 4.37 -9.48
C THR A 15 -1.39 3.04 -9.24
N PRO A 16 -2.62 3.03 -8.71
CA PRO A 16 -3.35 1.79 -8.49
C PRO A 16 -3.48 0.95 -9.76
N ASN A 17 -3.27 -0.35 -9.62
CA ASN A 17 -3.32 -1.34 -10.69
C ASN A 17 -3.50 -2.73 -10.08
N ASP A 18 -4.30 -3.59 -10.70
CA ASP A 18 -4.65 -4.90 -10.13
C ASP A 18 -3.55 -5.98 -10.30
N SER A 19 -2.46 -5.65 -11.01
CA SER A 19 -1.39 -6.61 -11.35
C SER A 19 0.03 -6.06 -11.21
N ALA A 20 0.20 -4.73 -11.25
CA ALA A 20 1.51 -4.10 -11.15
C ALA A 20 2.07 -4.25 -9.74
N ILE A 21 3.31 -4.72 -9.65
CA ILE A 21 3.97 -4.98 -8.38
C ILE A 21 4.54 -3.67 -7.84
N VAL A 22 4.16 -3.33 -6.61
CA VAL A 22 4.67 -2.17 -5.87
C VAL A 22 5.80 -2.60 -4.92
N GLY A 23 5.53 -3.57 -4.03
CA GLY A 23 6.51 -4.08 -3.06
C GLY A 23 6.94 -3.05 -2.01
N ALA A 24 6.00 -2.24 -1.52
CA ALA A 24 6.27 -1.21 -0.51
C ALA A 24 6.00 -1.72 0.91
N ARG A 25 6.79 -1.29 1.90
CA ARG A 25 6.58 -1.64 3.32
C ARG A 25 5.50 -0.82 4.01
N ALA A 26 5.14 0.32 3.42
CA ALA A 26 4.09 1.23 3.88
C ALA A 26 3.66 2.14 2.72
N LEU A 27 2.49 2.75 2.83
CA LEU A 27 2.02 3.78 1.91
C LEU A 27 1.89 5.12 2.64
N TYR A 28 2.30 6.21 1.99
CA TYR A 28 1.89 7.55 2.37
C TYR A 28 0.65 7.93 1.56
N ILE A 29 -0.41 8.33 2.25
CA ILE A 29 -1.69 8.66 1.62
C ILE A 29 -1.72 10.15 1.28
N GLY A 30 -1.56 10.47 0.00
CA GLY A 30 -1.53 11.86 -0.47
C GLY A 30 -2.91 12.55 -0.44
N THR A 31 -3.97 11.80 -0.72
CA THR A 31 -5.36 12.29 -0.74
C THR A 31 -6.23 11.31 0.02
N ALA A 32 -7.21 11.82 0.78
CA ALA A 32 -8.09 10.97 1.56
C ALA A 32 -8.97 10.07 0.68
N GLY A 33 -9.26 8.86 1.14
CA GLY A 33 -10.13 7.92 0.44
C GLY A 33 -9.92 6.47 0.87
N ASP A 34 -10.53 5.57 0.13
CA ASP A 34 -10.37 4.13 0.33
C ASP A 34 -9.11 3.64 -0.40
N VAL A 35 -8.38 2.70 0.23
CA VAL A 35 -7.17 2.10 -0.33
C VAL A 35 -7.30 0.58 -0.30
N ALA A 36 -7.26 -0.06 -1.46
CA ALA A 36 -7.28 -1.51 -1.59
C ALA A 36 -5.84 -2.04 -1.69
N ILE A 37 -5.43 -2.90 -0.76
CA ILE A 37 -4.06 -3.43 -0.68
C ILE A 37 -4.11 -4.95 -0.66
N ALA A 38 -3.39 -5.58 -1.57
CA ALA A 38 -3.02 -6.99 -1.43
C ALA A 38 -1.65 -7.06 -0.74
N PRO A 39 -1.56 -7.62 0.48
CA PRO A 39 -0.29 -7.68 1.21
C PRO A 39 0.74 -8.56 0.53
N ARG A 40 0.28 -9.54 -0.26
CA ARG A 40 1.08 -10.44 -1.08
C ARG A 40 0.42 -10.55 -2.46
N ARG A 41 1.19 -10.99 -3.46
CA ARG A 41 0.72 -11.12 -4.86
C ARG A 41 -0.38 -12.19 -5.03
N ASP A 42 -0.45 -13.14 -4.10
CA ASP A 42 -1.36 -14.29 -4.08
C ASP A 42 -2.56 -14.10 -3.14
N MET A 43 -2.85 -12.86 -2.72
CA MET A 43 -3.95 -12.54 -1.82
C MET A 43 -4.93 -11.55 -2.46
N ASP A 44 -6.20 -11.70 -2.11
CA ASP A 44 -7.21 -10.71 -2.44
C ASP A 44 -6.93 -9.37 -1.73
N PRO A 45 -7.20 -8.23 -2.39
CA PRO A 45 -7.03 -6.93 -1.75
C PRO A 45 -8.01 -6.71 -0.58
N VAL A 46 -7.50 -6.14 0.51
CA VAL A 46 -8.32 -5.65 1.63
C VAL A 46 -8.53 -4.15 1.48
N ILE A 47 -9.77 -3.68 1.67
CA ILE A 47 -10.08 -2.25 1.67
C ILE A 47 -9.85 -1.65 3.05
N PHE A 48 -8.94 -0.68 3.11
CA PHE A 48 -8.84 0.28 4.19
C PHE A 48 -9.71 1.47 3.84
N ARG A 49 -10.84 1.62 4.53
CA ARG A 49 -11.83 2.67 4.22
C ARG A 49 -11.51 4.00 4.87
N ASN A 50 -11.86 5.10 4.20
CA ASN A 50 -11.79 6.47 4.70
C ASN A 50 -10.42 6.83 5.28
N VAL A 51 -9.34 6.40 4.63
CA VAL A 51 -7.99 6.71 5.09
C VAL A 51 -7.72 8.20 4.88
N PRO A 52 -7.36 8.97 5.92
CA PRO A 52 -7.09 10.39 5.78
C PRO A 52 -5.86 10.70 4.91
N ALA A 53 -5.84 11.90 4.32
CA ALA A 53 -4.63 12.45 3.72
C ALA A 53 -3.57 12.67 4.82
N GLY A 54 -2.30 12.43 4.49
CA GLY A 54 -1.18 12.52 5.42
C GLY A 54 -0.93 11.24 6.24
N THR A 55 -1.81 10.23 6.16
CA THR A 55 -1.61 8.96 6.87
C THR A 55 -0.43 8.18 6.29
N ILE A 56 0.44 7.67 7.16
CA ILE A 56 1.33 6.55 6.85
C ILE A 56 0.57 5.28 7.22
N LEU A 57 0.26 4.44 6.23
CA LEU A 57 -0.39 3.15 6.42
C LEU A 57 0.70 2.06 6.45
N PRO A 58 1.06 1.51 7.63
CA PRO A 58 2.19 0.60 7.80
C PRO A 58 1.81 -0.85 7.46
N VAL A 59 1.26 -1.06 6.27
CA VAL A 59 0.89 -2.37 5.73
C VAL A 59 1.76 -2.62 4.50
N HIS A 60 2.37 -3.81 4.42
CA HIS A 60 3.11 -4.18 3.23
C HIS A 60 2.13 -4.22 2.04
N ALA A 61 2.48 -3.57 0.93
CA ALA A 61 1.67 -3.49 -0.27
C ALA A 61 2.42 -4.15 -1.42
N ALA A 62 2.09 -5.41 -1.71
CA ALA A 62 2.59 -6.08 -2.91
C ALA A 62 1.90 -5.50 -4.15
N ILE A 63 0.59 -5.24 -4.05
CA ILE A 63 -0.25 -4.60 -5.08
C ILE A 63 -1.15 -3.57 -4.38
N VAL A 64 -1.35 -2.42 -5.03
CA VAL A 64 -2.39 -1.44 -4.68
C VAL A 64 -3.44 -1.49 -5.78
N ALA A 65 -4.59 -2.06 -5.50
CA ALA A 65 -5.60 -2.40 -6.50
C ALA A 65 -6.49 -1.19 -6.85
N LEU A 66 -7.09 -1.22 -8.05
CA LEU A 66 -8.04 -0.18 -8.49
C LEU A 66 -9.31 -0.19 -7.63
N ARG A 67 -9.77 -1.39 -7.23
CA ARG A 67 -10.92 -1.67 -6.34
C ARG A 67 -10.68 -3.02 -5.65
N ALA A 68 -11.38 -3.31 -4.55
CA ALA A 68 -11.46 -4.71 -4.12
C ALA A 68 -12.44 -5.46 -5.02
N GLY A 69 -12.12 -6.73 -5.29
CA GLY A 69 -13.04 -7.69 -5.90
C GLY A 69 -14.17 -8.07 -4.95
#